data_AF-A0A5N6NTC1-F1
#
_entry.id   AF-A0A5N6NTC1-F1
#
_cell.length_a   1.000
_cell.length_b   1.000
_cell.length_c   1.000
_cell.angle_alpha   90.00
_cell.angle_beta   90.00
_cell.angle_gamma   90.00
#
_symmetry.space_group_name_H-M   'P 1'
#
loop_
_entity.id
_entity.type
_entity.pdbx_description
1 polymer ?
#
loop_
_entity_poly.entity_id
_entity_poly.type
_entity_poly.pdbx_seq_one_letter_code
_entity_poly.pdbx_strand_id
1 'polypeptide(L)' 'MGRFQWLEAMLPLGIIAGMLCIAGNVQYTIHKAAHGRPKHIGNDMWDVAMERRDKKINDEKLYSASN' A
#
# COMPACT_ATOMS: atom_id res chain seq x y z
N MET A 1 30.96 32.58 -12.51
CA MET A 1 29.92 31.57 -12.84
C MET A 1 30.12 30.42 -11.87
N GLY A 2 29.22 30.19 -10.92
CA GLY A 2 29.42 29.08 -9.97
C GLY A 2 28.73 29.28 -8.63
N ARG A 3 27.64 28.54 -8.41
CA ARG A 3 27.23 28.01 -7.10
C ARG A 3 26.02 27.07 -7.19
N PHE A 4 25.21 27.20 -8.23
CA PHE A 4 23.96 26.43 -8.39
C PHE A 4 23.85 25.63 -9.70
N GLN A 5 24.87 25.61 -10.57
CA GLN A 5 24.86 24.77 -11.78
C GLN A 5 24.60 23.28 -11.48
N TRP A 6 25.02 22.79 -10.31
CA TRP A 6 24.74 21.41 -9.93
C TRP A 6 23.26 21.16 -9.61
N LEU A 7 22.50 22.19 -9.19
CA LEU A 7 21.05 22.07 -9.01
C LEU A 7 20.31 21.88 -10.33
N GLU A 8 20.80 22.45 -11.44
CA GLU A 8 20.22 22.21 -12.76
C GLU A 8 20.34 20.73 -13.15
N ALA A 9 21.44 20.06 -12.76
CA ALA A 9 21.61 18.63 -12.96
C ALA A 9 20.82 17.77 -11.94
N MET A 10 20.58 18.27 -10.73
CA MET A 10 19.73 17.59 -9.74
C MET A 10 18.24 17.69 -10.04
N LEU A 11 17.78 18.74 -10.73
CA LEU A 11 16.37 18.95 -11.05
C LEU A 11 15.74 17.73 -11.77
N PRO A 12 16.31 17.18 -12.85
CA PRO A 12 15.75 15.98 -13.48
C PRO A 12 15.84 14.74 -12.59
N LEU A 13 16.90 14.58 -11.79
CA LEU A 13 17.03 13.47 -10.84
C LEU A 13 15.98 13.55 -9.74
N GLY A 14 15.67 14.76 -9.25
CA GLY A 14 14.64 15.02 -8.26
C GLY A 14 13.24 14.69 -8.77
N ILE A 15 12.95 14.98 -10.04
CA ILE A 15 11.68 14.60 -10.68
C ILE A 15 11.55 13.08 -10.75
N ILE A 16 12.61 12.36 -11.16
CA ILE A 16 12.60 10.89 -11.22
C ILE A 16 12.37 10.29 -9.83
N ALA A 17 13.09 10.77 -8.82
CA ALA A 17 12.90 10.35 -7.44
C ALA A 17 11.46 10.65 -6.94
N GLY A 18 10.93 11.84 -7.26
CA GLY A 18 9.56 12.22 -6.93
C GLY A 18 8.54 11.27 -7.57
N MET A 19 8.70 10.93 -8.85
CA MET A 19 7.80 10.01 -9.54
C MET A 19 7.85 8.60 -8.95
N LEU A 20 9.03 8.10 -8.56
CA LEU A 20 9.16 6.80 -7.90
C LEU A 20 8.45 6.79 -6.53
N CYS A 21 8.61 7.85 -5.75
CA CYS A 21 7.91 8.01 -4.46
C CYS A 21 6.39 8.05 -4.65
N ILE A 22 5.90 8.78 -5.66
CA ILE A 22 4.47 8.85 -5.97
C ILE A 22 3.95 7.46 -6.35
N ALA A 23 4.63 6.74 -7.24
CA ALA A 23 4.20 5.42 -7.68
C ALA A 23 4.03 4.44 -6.51
N GLY A 24 5.03 4.37 -5.61
CA GLY A 24 4.97 3.52 -4.42
C GLY A 24 3.84 3.90 -3.47
N ASN A 25 3.68 5.21 -3.21
CA ASN A 25 2.64 5.70 -2.29
C ASN A 25 1.23 5.55 -2.85
N VAL A 26 1.02 5.79 -4.15
CA VAL A 26 -0.28 5.60 -4.81
C VAL A 26 -0.70 4.13 -4.72
N GLN A 27 0.22 3.20 -4.99
CA GLN A 27 -0.07 1.78 -4.84
C GLN A 27 -0.45 1.43 -3.39
N TYR A 28 0.27 1.98 -2.41
CA TYR A 28 0.00 1.76 -1.00
C TYR A 28 -1.36 2.30 -0.57
N THR A 29 -1.70 3.55 -0.95
CA THR A 29 -2.95 4.20 -0.55
C THR A 29 -4.16 3.49 -1.15
N ILE A 30 -4.09 3.11 -2.43
CA ILE A 30 -5.18 2.38 -3.10
C ILE A 30 -5.36 1.00 -2.46
N HIS A 31 -4.28 0.26 -2.19
CA HIS A 31 -4.39 -1.06 -1.55
C HIS A 31 -5.00 -0.95 -0.15
N LYS A 32 -4.54 0.03 0.64
CA LYS A 32 -5.06 0.28 1.99
C LYS A 32 -6.53 0.68 1.96
N ALA A 33 -6.97 1.46 0.98
CA ALA A 33 -8.37 1.82 0.81
C ALA A 33 -9.24 0.63 0.42
N ALA A 34 -8.77 -0.24 -0.49
CA ALA A 34 -9.54 -1.38 -0.97
C ALA A 34 -9.69 -2.51 0.07
N HIS A 35 -8.65 -2.79 0.86
CA HIS A 35 -8.64 -3.92 1.81
C HIS A 35 -8.78 -3.49 3.28
N GLY A 36 -8.83 -2.18 3.56
CA GLY A 36 -8.87 -1.62 4.92
C GLY A 36 -7.56 -1.76 5.70
N ARG A 37 -6.56 -2.45 5.16
CA ARG A 37 -5.26 -2.71 5.82
C ARG A 37 -4.07 -2.61 4.85
N PRO A 38 -2.86 -2.31 5.35
CA PRO A 38 -1.63 -2.38 4.56
C PRO A 38 -1.44 -3.78 3.94
N LYS A 39 -0.80 -3.84 2.76
CA LYS A 39 -0.49 -5.11 2.10
C LYS A 39 0.49 -5.92 2.95
N HIS A 40 0.16 -7.19 3.21
CA HIS A 40 1.09 -8.11 3.86
C HIS A 40 2.09 -8.65 2.82
N ILE A 41 3.39 -8.54 3.12
CA ILE A 41 4.47 -8.96 2.24
C ILE A 41 4.87 -10.37 2.67
N GLY A 42 5.01 -11.30 1.71
CA GLY A 42 5.36 -12.68 2.01
C GLY A 42 4.21 -13.53 2.54
N ASN A 43 2.96 -13.17 2.19
CA ASN A 43 1.76 -13.89 2.58
C ASN A 43 1.79 -15.33 2.08
N ASP A 44 1.87 -16.29 3.00
CA ASP A 44 1.98 -17.70 2.66
C ASP A 44 0.60 -18.39 2.55
N MET A 45 0.59 -19.69 2.24
CA MET A 45 -0.67 -20.43 2.12
C MET A 45 -1.45 -20.51 3.45
N TRP A 46 -0.76 -20.45 4.59
CA TRP A 46 -1.38 -20.46 5.90
C TRP A 46 -2.10 -19.13 6.16
N ASP A 47 -1.48 -18.01 5.84
CA ASP A 47 -2.08 -16.68 5.98
C ASP A 47 -3.33 -16.52 5.12
N VAL A 48 -3.29 -17.01 3.86
CA VAL A 48 -4.48 -17.01 2.98
C VAL A 48 -5.62 -17.84 3.57
N ALA A 49 -5.31 -19.01 4.14
CA ALA A 49 -6.32 -19.88 4.74
C ALA A 49 -6.94 -19.23 5.99
N MET A 50 -6.12 -18.59 6.82
CA MET A 50 -6.57 -17.84 8.00
C MET A 50 -7.40 -16.61 7.62
N GLU A 51 -7.00 -15.84 6.61
CA GLU A 51 -7.78 -14.67 6.16
C GLU A 51 -9.18 -15.06 5.66
N ARG A 52 -9.28 -16.18 4.92
CA ARG A 52 -10.59 -16.70 4.48
C ARG A 52 -11.45 -17.19 5.65
N ARG A 53 -10.84 -17.83 6.64
CA ARG A 53 -11.51 -18.27 7.86
C ARG A 53 -12.04 -17.08 8.65
N ASP A 54 -11.20 -16.08 8.91
CA ASP A 54 -11.56 -14.93 9.72
C ASP A 54 -12.65 -14.08 9.06
N LYS A 55 -12.63 -13.98 7.72
CA LYS A 55 -13.72 -13.35 6.96
C LYS A 55 -15.06 -14.06 7.20
N LYS A 56 -15.10 -15.39 7.10
CA LYS A 56 -16.32 -16.18 7.35
C LYS A 56 -16.84 -15.99 8.78
N ILE A 57 -15.95 -16.06 9.77
CA ILE A 57 -16.31 -15.87 11.19
C ILE A 57 -16.91 -14.48 11.42
N ASN A 58 -16.33 -13.44 10.79
CA ASN A 58 -16.83 -12.09 10.95
C ASN A 58 -18.21 -11.92 10.29
N ASP A 59 -18.39 -12.45 9.09
CA ASP A 59 -19.69 -12.43 8.40
C ASP A 59 -20.76 -13.15 9.24
N GLU A 60 -20.47 -14.36 9.75
CA GLU A 60 -21.39 -15.11 10.63
C GLU A 60 -21.75 -14.35 11.92
N LYS A 61 -20.78 -13.70 12.57
CA LYS A 61 -21.04 -12.86 13.76
C LYS A 61 -21.94 -11.68 13.44
N LEU A 62 -21.75 -11.03 12.29
CA LEU A 62 -22.60 -9.92 11.85
C LEU A 62 -24.04 -10.39 11.59
N TYR A 63 -24.23 -11.55 10.96
CA TYR A 63 -25.56 -12.14 10.77
C TYR A 63 -26.23 -12.48 12.10
N SER A 64 -25.50 -13.05 13.06
CA SER A 64 -26.05 -13.41 14.37
C SER A 64 -26.39 -12.21 15.25
N ALA A 65 -25.72 -11.07 15.07
CA ALA A 65 -25.98 -9.84 15.83
C ALA A 65 -27.15 -9.00 15.24
N SER A 66 -27.57 -9.28 14.01
CA SER A 66 -28.69 -8.60 13.35
C SER A 66 -30.05 -9.28 13.62
N ASN A 67 -30.06 -10.46 14.24
CA ASN A 67 -31.26 -11.17 14.73
C ASN A 67 -31.45 -10.92 16.23
#